data_AF-A0A813QI26-F1
#
_entry.id   AF-A0A813QI26-F1
#
_cell.length_a   1.000
_cell.length_b   1.000
_cell.length_c   1.000
_cell.angle_alpha   90.00
_cell.angle_beta   90.00
_cell.angle_gamma   90.00
#
_symmetry.space_group_name_H-M   'P 1'
#
loop_
_entity.id
_entity.type
_entity.pdbx_description
1 polymer ?
#
loop_
_entity_poly.entity_id
_entity_poly.type
_entity_poly.pdbx_seq_one_letter_code
_entity_poly.pdbx_strand_id
1 'polypeptide(L)'
;MTIIQTLDKYLFGGYTSISWNFHQGANTDATDRTAFLFTLANPHGISPTKYLTKSSGEHAVASNAMGPTFGHYDISVYPNSNLNSESFIKFPTSYIDITGKGYLTFTGSTNFTTTDIEIYRLANMWDHHF
;
A
#
# COMPACT_ATOMS: atom_id res chain seq x y z
N MET A 1 -9.10 2.16 -2.52
CA MET A 1 -8.76 1.33 -1.35
C MET A 1 -8.17 0.03 -1.86
N THR A 2 -7.02 -0.36 -1.36
CA THR A 2 -6.35 -1.62 -1.71
C THR A 2 -6.18 -2.43 -0.44
N ILE A 3 -6.63 -3.68 -0.44
CA ILE A 3 -6.48 -4.64 0.66
C ILE A 3 -5.60 -5.79 0.16
N ILE A 4 -4.59 -6.14 0.94
CA ILE A 4 -3.61 -7.19 0.63
C ILE A 4 -3.69 -8.23 1.74
N GLN A 5 -3.84 -9.49 1.37
CA GLN A 5 -3.70 -10.63 2.26
C GLN A 5 -2.42 -11.41 1.95
N THR A 6 -1.64 -11.76 2.96
CA THR A 6 -0.43 -12.59 2.81
C THR A 6 -0.70 -14.06 3.09
N LEU A 7 0.28 -14.92 2.79
CA LEU A 7 0.23 -16.35 3.12
C LEU A 7 -0.01 -16.59 4.63
N ASP A 8 0.65 -15.78 5.48
CA ASP A 8 0.54 -15.81 6.94
C ASP A 8 -0.75 -15.16 7.48
N LYS A 9 -1.72 -14.87 6.61
CA LYS A 9 -3.02 -14.26 6.94
C LYS A 9 -2.94 -12.87 7.55
N TYR A 10 -1.84 -12.15 7.32
CA TYR A 10 -1.79 -10.72 7.62
C TYR A 10 -2.61 -9.95 6.59
N LEU A 11 -3.28 -8.91 7.06
CA LEU A 11 -4.21 -8.07 6.30
C LEU A 11 -3.82 -6.62 6.50
N PHE A 12 -3.46 -5.97 5.41
CA PHE A 12 -3.02 -4.58 5.40
C PHE A 12 -3.24 -3.97 4.02
N GLY A 13 -2.92 -2.69 3.88
CA GLY A 13 -2.95 -2.05 2.57
C GLY A 13 -2.93 -0.54 2.70
N GLY A 14 -3.55 0.11 1.73
CA GLY A 14 -3.61 1.56 1.69
C GLY A 14 -4.79 2.10 0.93
N TYR A 15 -5.05 3.38 1.18
CA TYR A 15 -5.97 4.20 0.42
C TYR A 15 -5.18 5.29 -0.28
N THR A 16 -5.58 5.59 -1.51
CA THR A 16 -5.23 6.80 -2.24
C THR A 16 -6.46 7.23 -3.05
N SER A 17 -6.59 8.55 -3.23
CA SER A 17 -7.56 9.17 -4.15
C SER A 17 -7.08 9.15 -5.61
N ILE A 18 -5.82 8.77 -5.85
CA ILE A 18 -5.20 8.74 -7.18
C ILE A 18 -5.45 7.37 -7.83
N SER A 19 -5.86 7.38 -9.10
CA SER A 19 -5.99 6.15 -9.89
C SER A 19 -4.62 5.55 -10.21
N TRP A 20 -4.54 4.22 -10.28
CA TRP A 20 -3.33 3.48 -10.68
C TRP A 20 -3.02 3.58 -12.19
N ASN A 21 -3.23 4.75 -12.81
CA ASN A 21 -3.06 4.98 -14.24
C ASN A 21 -1.66 5.51 -14.57
N PHE A 22 -0.63 5.03 -13.88
CA PHE A 22 0.71 5.50 -14.13
C PHE A 22 1.31 4.76 -15.32
N HIS A 23 1.52 5.48 -16.41
CA HIS A 23 2.22 4.98 -17.59
C HIS A 23 3.69 4.67 -17.22
N GLN A 24 4.23 3.56 -17.73
CA GLN A 24 5.68 3.31 -17.71
C GLN A 24 6.40 4.57 -18.21
N GLY A 25 7.33 5.10 -17.40
CA GLY A 25 8.14 6.28 -17.75
C GLY A 25 7.71 7.61 -17.11
N ALA A 26 6.59 7.65 -16.37
CA ALA A 26 6.26 8.82 -15.54
C ALA A 26 7.14 8.82 -14.27
N ASN A 27 8.17 9.68 -14.26
CA ASN A 27 9.21 9.74 -13.22
C ASN A 27 8.83 10.51 -11.95
N THR A 28 7.56 10.64 -11.60
CA THR A 28 7.16 11.48 -10.47
C THR A 28 6.21 10.75 -9.54
N ASP A 29 6.70 10.43 -8.34
CA ASP A 29 5.84 10.02 -7.24
C ASP A 29 4.72 11.04 -7.05
N ALA A 30 3.52 10.56 -6.76
CA ALA A 30 2.33 11.39 -6.69
C ALA A 30 2.08 11.90 -5.27
N THR A 31 1.65 13.16 -5.18
CA THR A 31 1.25 13.77 -3.92
C THR A 31 -0.21 13.49 -3.64
N ASP A 32 -0.51 12.90 -2.48
CA ASP A 32 -1.88 12.66 -2.02
C ASP A 32 -1.97 12.85 -0.50
N ARG A 33 -2.57 13.96 -0.07
CA ARG A 33 -2.78 14.26 1.35
C ARG A 33 -3.89 13.44 1.99
N THR A 34 -4.72 12.79 1.18
CA THR A 34 -5.79 11.90 1.67
C THR A 34 -5.33 10.46 1.80
N ALA A 35 -4.14 10.13 1.28
CA ALA A 35 -3.61 8.78 1.35
C ALA A 35 -3.28 8.37 2.78
N PHE A 36 -3.46 7.08 3.06
CA PHE A 36 -3.08 6.47 4.32
C PHE A 36 -2.80 4.98 4.11
N LEU A 37 -1.89 4.44 4.91
CA LEU A 37 -1.75 2.99 5.06
C LEU A 37 -2.61 2.50 6.23
N PHE A 38 -2.86 1.20 6.26
CA PHE A 38 -3.49 0.57 7.41
C PHE A 38 -3.01 -0.87 7.60
N THR A 39 -3.14 -1.36 8.82
CA THR A 39 -3.09 -2.79 9.15
C THR A 39 -4.39 -3.19 9.84
N LEU A 40 -4.87 -4.41 9.57
CA LEU A 40 -6.03 -5.04 10.21
C LEU A 40 -5.62 -6.29 10.98
N ALA A 41 -4.68 -7.07 10.44
CA ALA A 41 -4.04 -8.21 11.09
C ALA A 41 -2.53 -8.19 10.79
N ASN A 42 -1.70 -8.36 11.82
CA ASN A 42 -0.24 -8.26 11.76
C ASN A 42 0.42 -9.18 12.80
N PRO A 43 1.72 -9.50 12.65
CA PRO A 43 2.43 -10.42 13.54
C PRO A 43 2.57 -9.93 14.98
N HIS A 44 2.33 -8.64 15.26
CA HIS A 44 2.57 -8.04 16.57
C HIS A 44 1.30 -7.92 17.42
N GLY A 45 0.14 -8.36 16.90
CA GLY A 45 -1.15 -8.19 17.58
C GLY A 45 -1.56 -6.71 17.72
N ILE A 46 -1.02 -5.82 16.88
CA ILE A 46 -1.43 -4.40 16.85
C ILE A 46 -2.89 -4.34 16.40
N SER A 47 -3.74 -3.64 17.16
CA SER A 47 -5.14 -3.42 16.77
C SER A 47 -5.23 -2.71 15.41
N PRO A 48 -6.34 -2.81 14.67
CA PRO A 48 -6.50 -2.12 13.40
C PRO A 48 -6.08 -0.65 13.48
N THR A 49 -5.07 -0.28 12.68
CA THR A 49 -4.36 1.00 12.84
C THR A 49 -4.19 1.66 11.48
N LYS A 50 -4.37 2.99 11.45
CA LYS A 50 -4.18 3.85 10.27
C LYS A 50 -2.87 4.64 10.41
N TYR A 51 -2.10 4.72 9.33
CA TYR A 51 -0.85 5.48 9.23
C TYR A 51 -1.00 6.58 8.19
N LEU A 52 -0.86 7.84 8.62
CA LEU A 52 -1.01 9.00 7.74
C LEU A 52 0.28 9.29 6.99
N THR A 53 0.17 9.99 5.86
CA THR A 53 1.34 10.52 5.14
C THR A 53 2.11 11.52 6.01
N LYS A 54 3.43 11.63 5.76
CA LYS A 54 4.25 12.71 6.32
C LYS A 54 3.78 14.06 5.76
N SER A 55 4.13 15.15 6.46
CA SER A 55 3.50 16.49 6.43
C SER A 55 3.18 17.11 5.07
N SER A 56 3.85 16.75 3.97
CA SER A 56 3.55 17.29 2.64
C SER A 56 2.56 16.43 1.82
N GLY A 57 2.36 15.16 2.18
CA GLY A 57 1.68 14.17 1.34
C GLY A 57 2.46 13.80 0.08
N GLU A 58 3.69 14.31 -0.06
CA GLU A 58 4.59 13.99 -1.15
C GLU A 58 4.98 12.52 -1.08
N HIS A 59 5.25 11.95 -2.25
CA HIS A 59 5.62 10.55 -2.37
C HIS A 59 4.59 9.59 -1.76
N ALA A 60 3.29 9.93 -1.80
CA ALA A 60 2.23 9.10 -1.23
C ALA A 60 1.97 7.83 -2.06
N VAL A 61 2.24 7.88 -3.37
CA VAL A 61 2.06 6.78 -4.32
C VAL A 61 3.22 6.80 -5.33
N ALA A 62 3.82 5.65 -5.62
CA ALA A 62 4.87 5.57 -6.64
C ALA A 62 4.27 5.32 -8.03
N SER A 63 4.68 6.11 -9.02
CA SER A 63 4.18 6.05 -10.40
C SER A 63 4.91 5.04 -11.28
N ASN A 64 6.09 4.57 -10.89
CA ASN A 64 6.92 3.67 -11.69
C ASN A 64 6.75 2.19 -11.31
N ALA A 65 5.68 1.85 -10.60
CA ALA A 65 5.48 0.51 -10.08
C ALA A 65 4.74 -0.41 -11.07
N MET A 66 5.07 -1.69 -11.02
CA MET A 66 4.42 -2.75 -11.80
C MET A 66 3.09 -3.24 -11.18
N GLY A 67 2.63 -2.58 -10.11
CA GLY A 67 1.46 -2.92 -9.32
C GLY A 67 1.22 -1.86 -8.24
N PRO A 68 0.23 -2.06 -7.34
CA PRO A 68 -0.04 -1.13 -6.25
C PRO A 68 1.21 -0.85 -5.41
N THR A 69 1.66 0.39 -5.40
CA THR A 69 2.78 0.85 -4.57
C THR A 69 2.42 2.12 -3.85
N PHE A 70 2.37 2.03 -2.53
CA PHE A 70 2.18 3.17 -1.65
C PHE A 70 3.52 3.68 -1.15
N GLY A 71 3.62 4.99 -1.09
CA GLY A 71 4.79 5.65 -0.56
C GLY A 71 5.93 5.66 -1.56
N HIS A 72 7.11 6.08 -1.09
CA HIS A 72 8.36 5.73 -1.74
C HIS A 72 8.72 4.30 -1.35
N TYR A 73 7.90 3.37 -1.86
CA TYR A 73 7.95 1.93 -1.63
C TYR A 73 7.68 1.48 -0.19
N ASP A 74 6.90 2.23 0.60
CA ASP A 74 6.47 1.80 1.93
C ASP A 74 5.79 0.43 1.88
N ILE A 75 4.90 0.24 0.90
CA ILE A 75 4.30 -1.05 0.52
C ILE A 75 4.34 -1.16 -0.99
N SER A 76 4.99 -2.20 -1.52
CA SER A 76 5.12 -2.42 -2.96
C SER A 76 4.72 -3.84 -3.33
N VAL A 77 3.75 -3.95 -4.25
CA VAL A 77 3.32 -5.24 -4.80
C VAL A 77 3.87 -5.42 -6.21
N TYR A 78 4.58 -6.53 -6.42
CA TYR A 78 5.21 -6.88 -7.69
C TYR A 78 4.40 -7.93 -8.47
N PRO A 79 4.66 -8.09 -9.78
CA PRO A 79 3.98 -9.10 -10.59
C PRO A 79 4.20 -10.51 -10.05
N ASN A 80 3.18 -11.36 -10.22
CA ASN A 80 3.20 -12.74 -9.73
C ASN A 80 3.45 -12.82 -8.21
N SER A 81 2.95 -11.85 -7.44
CA SER A 81 3.11 -11.77 -5.98
C SER A 81 2.55 -12.99 -5.22
N ASN A 82 1.72 -13.81 -5.87
CA ASN A 82 1.22 -15.08 -5.36
C ASN A 82 2.16 -16.28 -5.60
N LEU A 83 3.17 -16.12 -6.45
CA LEU A 83 4.12 -17.17 -6.85
C LEU A 83 5.55 -16.88 -6.36
N ASN A 84 5.84 -15.65 -5.94
CA ASN A 84 7.16 -15.22 -5.48
C ASN A 84 7.08 -14.33 -4.23
N SER A 85 8.24 -13.94 -3.71
CA SER A 85 8.40 -13.04 -2.57
C SER A 85 9.08 -11.72 -2.97
N GLU A 86 8.85 -11.25 -4.20
CA GLU A 86 9.44 -10.01 -4.71
C GLU A 86 8.71 -8.76 -4.22
N SER A 87 7.47 -8.90 -3.73
CA SER A 87 6.76 -7.80 -3.07
C SER A 87 7.41 -7.48 -1.73
N PHE A 88 7.50 -6.21 -1.36
CA PHE A 88 8.28 -5.79 -0.20
C PHE A 88 7.73 -4.54 0.52
N ILE A 89 8.21 -4.37 1.76
CA ILE A 89 7.89 -3.29 2.69
C ILE A 89 9.16 -2.47 2.96
N LYS A 90 9.13 -1.16 2.74
CA LYS A 90 10.15 -0.20 3.23
C LYS A 90 9.59 0.82 4.21
N PHE A 91 8.36 0.64 4.68
CA PHE A 91 7.76 1.51 5.69
C PHE A 91 8.72 1.75 6.87
N PRO A 92 8.89 3.00 7.36
CA PRO A 92 8.08 4.19 7.12
C PRO A 92 8.82 5.28 6.31
N THR A 93 8.94 5.12 4.99
CA THR A 93 9.59 6.10 4.10
C THR A 93 8.72 7.34 3.90
N SER A 94 7.46 7.20 3.48
CA SER A 94 6.53 8.32 3.22
C SER A 94 5.40 8.45 4.24
N TYR A 95 5.17 7.43 5.07
CA TYR A 95 4.11 7.43 6.07
C TYR A 95 4.66 7.50 7.49
N ILE A 96 3.85 7.95 8.45
CA ILE A 96 4.24 8.12 9.85
C ILE A 96 4.09 6.79 10.58
N ASP A 97 5.17 6.28 11.17
CA ASP A 97 5.12 5.13 12.08
C ASP A 97 4.81 5.57 13.51
N ILE A 98 3.63 5.22 13.99
CA ILE A 98 3.19 5.45 15.37
C ILE A 98 3.38 4.24 16.29
N THR A 99 3.86 3.12 15.75
CA THR A 99 4.07 1.84 16.46
C THR A 99 5.54 1.56 16.76
N GLY A 100 6.45 2.22 16.07
CA GLY A 100 7.91 2.03 16.19
C GLY A 100 8.41 0.70 15.65
N LYS A 101 7.62 0.01 14.82
CA LYS A 101 7.96 -1.29 14.24
C LYS A 101 8.60 -1.18 12.86
N GLY A 102 8.49 -0.04 12.19
CA GLY A 102 9.00 0.17 10.84
C GLY A 102 8.58 -0.94 9.88
N TYR A 103 9.51 -1.44 9.07
CA TYR A 103 9.19 -2.40 8.01
C TYR A 103 8.63 -3.73 8.54
N LEU A 104 8.81 -4.03 9.83
CA LEU A 104 8.23 -5.20 10.48
C LEU A 104 6.73 -5.07 10.77
N THR A 105 6.14 -3.88 10.60
CA THR A 105 4.75 -3.57 10.98
C THR A 105 3.73 -4.51 10.36
N PHE A 106 3.82 -4.76 9.06
CA PHE A 106 2.75 -5.42 8.31
C PHE A 106 2.90 -6.94 8.25
N THR A 107 4.11 -7.43 7.99
CA THR A 107 4.38 -8.86 7.76
C THR A 107 5.44 -9.43 8.68
N GLY A 108 6.13 -8.60 9.47
CA GLY A 108 7.26 -9.04 10.29
C GLY A 108 8.52 -9.36 9.48
N SER A 109 8.52 -9.02 8.19
CA SER A 109 9.59 -9.27 7.24
C SER A 109 9.65 -8.15 6.20
N THR A 110 10.76 -8.03 5.48
CA THR A 110 10.85 -7.10 4.35
C THR A 110 10.05 -7.59 3.15
N ASN A 111 10.11 -8.89 2.85
CA ASN A 111 9.51 -9.50 1.68
C ASN A 111 8.27 -10.30 2.04
N PHE A 112 7.29 -10.35 1.14
CA PHE A 112 6.06 -11.10 1.35
C PHE A 112 5.49 -11.68 0.05
N THR A 113 4.68 -12.72 0.22
CA THR A 113 3.89 -13.36 -0.84
C THR A 113 2.41 -13.13 -0.53
N THR A 114 1.65 -12.73 -1.54
CA THR A 114 0.22 -12.46 -1.42
C THR A 114 -0.60 -13.73 -1.65
N THR A 115 -1.74 -13.84 -0.99
CA THR A 115 -2.78 -14.82 -1.35
C THR A 115 -3.97 -14.16 -2.02
N ASP A 116 -4.25 -12.90 -1.70
CA ASP A 116 -5.34 -12.13 -2.31
C ASP A 116 -5.00 -10.63 -2.34
N ILE A 117 -5.54 -9.93 -3.34
CA ILE A 117 -5.46 -8.47 -3.50
C ILE A 117 -6.82 -7.97 -3.99
N GLU A 118 -7.49 -7.17 -3.17
CA GLU A 118 -8.77 -6.54 -3.51
C GLU A 118 -8.57 -5.03 -3.70
N ILE A 119 -9.09 -4.49 -4.81
CA ILE A 119 -9.02 -3.06 -5.13
C ILE A 119 -10.43 -2.50 -5.30
N TYR A 120 -10.78 -1.53 -4.45
CA TYR A 120 -12.08 -0.87 -4.45
C TYR A 120 -11.93 0.61 -4.81
N ARG A 121 -12.85 1.10 -5.64
CA ARG A 121 -13.06 2.53 -5.90
C ARG A 121 -14.48 2.90 -5.48
N LEU A 122 -14.67 4.14 -5.04
CA LEU A 122 -16.02 4.67 -4.87
C LEU A 122 -16.65 4.78 -6.26
N ALA A 123 -17.80 4.15 -6.46
CA ALA A 123 -18.61 4.37 -7.64
C ALA A 123 -19.63 5.47 -7.32
N ASN A 124 -19.65 6.52 -8.13
CA ASN A 124 -20.81 7.41 -8.15
C ASN A 124 -21.94 6.64 -8.83
N MET A 125 -23.04 6.41 -8.11
CA MET A 125 -24.19 5.65 -8.64
C MET A 125 -24.90 6.34 -9.83
N TRP A 126 -24.42 7.52 -10.25
CA TRP A 126 -24.95 8.32 -11.35
C TRP A 126 -23.99 8.44 -12.55
N ASP A 127 -22.79 7.87 -12.50
CA ASP A 127 -21.88 7.82 -13.66
C ASP A 127 -22.14 6.55 -14.47
N HIS A 128 -22.75 6.70 -15.65
CA HIS A 128 -23.18 5.60 -16.53
C HIS A 128 -22.07 5.01 -17.43
N HIS A 129 -20.81 5.13 -17.05
CA HIS A 129 -19.70 4.60 -17.84
C HIS A 129 -18.98 3.47 -17.09
N PHE A 130 -19.43 2.24 -17.37
CA PHE A 130 -18.61 1.04 -17.29
C PHE A 130 -18.14 0.67 -18.70
#